data_AF-X0XA17-F1
#
_entry.id   AF-X0XA17-F1
#
_cell.length_a   1.000
_cell.length_b   1.000
_cell.length_c   1.000
_cell.angle_alpha   90.00
_cell.angle_beta   90.00
_cell.angle_gamma   90.00
#
_symmetry.space_group_name_H-M   'P 1'
#
loop_
_entity.id
_entity.type
_entity.pdbx_description
1 polymer ?
#
loop_
_entity_poly.entity_id
_entity_poly.type
_entity_poly.pdbx_seq_one_letter_code
_entity_poly.pdbx_strand_id
1 'polypeptide(L)' 'MPGGRYRPLTRSDEQQIHHTVLDVLENIGMGDPIPMVKERAIERGCFMNEHGRLCFPKALVEDV' A
#
# COMPACT_ATOMS: atom_id res chain seq x y z
N MET A 1 -11.86 3.44 -35.51
CA MET A 1 -10.58 2.76 -35.18
C MET A 1 -10.50 2.66 -33.67
N PRO A 2 -10.33 1.46 -33.05
CA PRO A 2 -10.10 1.39 -31.61
C PRO A 2 -8.67 1.88 -31.32
N GLY A 3 -8.55 2.99 -30.60
CA GLY A 3 -7.24 3.49 -30.14
C GLY A 3 -6.59 2.51 -29.16
N GLY A 4 -5.26 2.37 -29.24
CA GLY A 4 -4.50 1.57 -28.27
C GLY A 4 -4.44 2.22 -26.89
N ARG A 5 -4.27 1.42 -25.83
CA ARG A 5 -3.95 1.95 -24.49
C ARG A 5 -2.51 2.43 -24.48
N TYR A 6 -2.30 3.74 -24.43
CA TYR A 6 -0.99 4.32 -24.13
C TYR A 6 -0.50 3.79 -22.77
N ARG A 7 0.69 3.19 -22.76
CA ARG A 7 1.34 2.62 -21.56
C ARG A 7 2.77 3.16 -21.49
N PRO A 8 2.98 4.34 -20.87
CA PRO A 8 4.30 4.99 -20.81
C PRO A 8 5.27 4.28 -19.87
N LEU A 9 4.76 3.51 -18.91
CA LEU A 9 5.57 2.77 -17.95
C LEU A 9 5.96 1.40 -18.51
N THR A 10 7.22 1.06 -18.33
CA THR A 10 7.70 -0.30 -18.53
C THR A 10 7.24 -1.20 -17.38
N ARG A 11 7.30 -2.52 -17.57
CA ARG A 11 7.05 -3.47 -16.47
C ARG A 11 7.99 -3.25 -15.28
N SER A 12 9.24 -2.88 -15.54
CA SER A 12 10.22 -2.60 -14.49
C SER A 12 9.85 -1.36 -13.69
N ASP A 13 9.35 -0.30 -14.35
CA ASP A 13 8.87 0.90 -13.66
C ASP A 13 7.68 0.58 -12.76
N GLU A 14 6.74 -0.22 -13.25
CA GLU A 14 5.58 -0.65 -12.46
C GLU A 14 6.00 -1.48 -11.23
N GLN A 15 6.96 -2.40 -11.37
CA GLN A 15 7.51 -3.17 -10.27
C GLN A 15 8.22 -2.29 -9.24
N GLN A 16 9.00 -1.31 -9.69
CA GLN A 16 9.69 -0.38 -8.80
C GLN A 16 8.71 0.47 -8.00
N ILE A 17 7.67 0.99 -8.65
CA ILE A 17 6.60 1.74 -7.98
C ILE A 17 5.91 0.84 -6.94
N HIS A 18 5.58 -0.40 -7.31
CA HIS A 18 4.93 -1.34 -6.41
C HIS A 18 5.76 -1.59 -5.15
N HIS A 19 7.05 -1.92 -5.31
CA HIS A 19 7.95 -2.15 -4.17
C HIS A 19 8.07 -0.91 -3.28
N THR A 20 8.20 0.27 -3.89
CA THR A 20 8.31 1.54 -3.17
C THR A 20 7.04 1.82 -2.37
N VAL A 21 5.85 1.54 -2.92
CA VAL A 21 4.59 1.70 -2.20
C VAL A 21 4.53 0.75 -1.01
N LEU A 22 4.94 -0.51 -1.17
CA LEU A 22 5.02 -1.49 -0.08
C LEU A 22 5.96 -1.03 1.04
N ASP A 23 7.15 -0.51 0.69
CA ASP A 23 8.10 0.07 1.66
C ASP A 23 7.49 1.24 2.45
N VAL A 24 6.81 2.15 1.76
CA VAL A 24 6.18 3.32 2.37
C VAL A 24 5.04 2.89 3.30
N LEU A 25 4.20 1.95 2.87
CA LEU A 25 3.07 1.49 3.68
C LEU A 25 3.52 0.75 4.95
N GLU A 26 4.63 0.02 4.89
CA GLU A 26 5.16 -0.71 6.05
C GLU A 26 5.88 0.22 7.04
N ASN A 27 6.76 1.10 6.54
CA ASN A 27 7.66 1.88 7.40
C ASN A 27 7.11 3.26 7.78
N ILE A 28 6.40 3.92 6.86
CA ILE A 28 5.88 5.29 7.08
C ILE A 28 4.42 5.22 7.52
N GLY A 29 3.60 4.44 6.82
CA GLY A 29 2.18 4.26 7.09
C GLY A 29 1.29 5.43 6.66
N MET A 30 -0.02 5.18 6.67
CA MET A 30 -1.07 6.12 6.32
C MET A 30 -1.49 6.95 7.53
N GLY A 31 -1.58 8.28 7.36
CA GLY A 31 -2.15 9.17 8.36
C GLY A 31 -3.68 9.14 8.33
N ASP A 32 -4.29 9.59 9.44
CA ASP A 32 -5.73 9.81 9.58
C ASP A 32 -6.62 8.68 9.02
N PRO A 33 -6.39 7.41 9.42
CA PRO A 33 -7.22 6.32 8.95
C PRO A 33 -8.65 6.46 9.48
N ILE A 34 -9.64 6.21 8.62
CA ILE A 34 -11.05 6.14 9.03
C ILE A 34 -11.18 5.09 10.15
N PRO A 35 -11.84 5.36 11.28
CA PRO A 35 -11.86 4.46 12.44
C PRO A 35 -12.25 3.02 12.11
N MET A 36 -13.31 2.84 11.32
CA MET A 36 -13.77 1.51 10.86
C MET A 36 -12.69 0.78 10.03
N VAL A 37 -11.94 1.50 9.20
CA VAL A 37 -10.85 0.93 8.38
C VAL A 37 -9.67 0.55 9.27
N LYS A 38 -9.32 1.42 10.23
CA LYS A 38 -8.26 1.17 11.21
C LYS A 38 -8.53 -0.12 11.99
N GLU A 39 -9.72 -0.24 12.58
CA GLU A 39 -10.11 -1.41 13.36
C GLU A 39 -9.98 -2.69 12.52
N ARG A 40 -10.57 -2.68 11.32
CA ARG A 40 -10.54 -3.83 10.43
C ARG A 40 -9.14 -4.19 9.92
N ALA A 41 -8.30 -3.19 9.70
CA ALA A 41 -6.91 -3.38 9.28
C ALA A 41 -6.08 -4.00 10.40
N ILE A 42 -6.23 -3.50 11.64
CA ILE A 42 -5.52 -4.03 12.81
C ILE A 42 -5.93 -5.48 13.08
N GLU A 43 -7.21 -5.83 12.97
CA GLU A 43 -7.68 -7.22 13.07
C GLU A 43 -7.01 -8.16 12.07
N ARG A 44 -6.57 -7.64 10.92
CA ARG A 44 -5.90 -8.40 9.86
C ARG A 44 -4.38 -8.39 9.98
N GLY A 45 -3.81 -7.79 11.03
CA GLY A 45 -2.37 -7.77 11.27
C GLY A 45 -1.67 -6.48 10.85
N CYS A 46 -2.41 -5.42 10.49
CA CYS A 46 -1.83 -4.08 10.42
C CYS A 46 -1.56 -3.53 11.84
N PHE A 47 -0.75 -2.49 11.94
CA PHE A 47 -0.40 -1.89 13.23
C PHE A 47 -0.33 -0.37 13.14
N MET A 48 -0.43 0.30 14.28
CA MET A 48 -0.18 1.73 14.39
C MET A 48 1.28 1.95 14.78
N ASN A 49 2.01 2.81 14.08
CA ASN A 49 3.36 3.19 14.48
C ASN A 49 3.36 4.29 15.56
N GLU A 50 4.54 4.63 16.06
CA GLU A 50 4.74 5.66 17.10
C GLU A 50 4.30 7.07 16.68
N HIS A 51 4.19 7.32 15.37
CA HIS A 51 3.70 8.58 14.82
C HIS A 51 2.17 8.61 14.63
N GLY A 52 1.45 7.59 15.10
CA GLY A 52 0.00 7.51 14.95
C GLY A 52 -0.45 7.21 13.52
N ARG A 53 0.39 6.58 12.71
CA ARG A 53 0.06 6.17 11.33
C ARG A 53 -0.23 4.67 11.25
N LEU A 54 -1.18 4.31 10.39
CA LEU A 54 -1.54 2.92 10.12
C LEU A 54 -0.58 2.31 9.09
N CYS A 55 0.20 1.33 9.53
CA CYS A 55 1.16 0.60 8.71
C CYS A 55 0.62 -0.75 8.25
N PHE A 56 0.97 -1.13 7.02
CA PHE A 56 0.57 -2.38 6.39
C PHE A 56 1.81 -3.23 6.12
N PRO A 57 1.99 -4.38 6.79
CA PRO A 57 3.11 -5.29 6.50
C PRO A 57 3.07 -5.78 5.05
N LYS A 58 4.23 -5.88 4.39
CA LYS A 58 4.29 -6.25 2.97
C LYS A 58 3.64 -7.60 2.68
N ALA A 59 3.97 -8.61 3.49
CA ALA A 59 3.42 -9.96 3.37
C ALA A 59 1.88 -9.94 3.38
N LEU A 60 1.28 -9.11 4.23
CA LEU A 60 -0.17 -8.98 4.30
C LEU A 60 -0.78 -8.34 3.04
N VAL A 61 -0.08 -7.42 2.38
CA VAL A 61 -0.56 -6.76 1.15
C VAL A 61 -0.39 -7.68 -0.07
N GLU A 62 0.68 -8.48 -0.10
CA GLU A 62 0.97 -9.40 -1.20
C GLU A 62 0.14 -10.70 -1.15
N ASP A 63 -0.38 -11.08 0.02
CA ASP A 63 -1.23 -12.27 0.22
C ASP A 63 -2.72 -12.08 -0.17
N VAL A 64 -3.12 -10.88 -0.62
CA VAL A 64 -4.53 -10.50 -0.91
C VAL A 64 -4.84 -10.45 -2.40
#